data_AF-A0A831LWV6-F1
#
_entry.id   AF-A0A831LWV6-F1
#
_cell.length_a   1.000
_cell.length_b   1.000
_cell.length_c   1.000
_cell.angle_alpha   90.00
_cell.angle_beta   90.00
_cell.angle_gamma   90.00
#
_symmetry.space_group_name_H-M   'P 1'
#
loop_
_entity.id
_entity.type
_entity.pdbx_description
1 polymer ?
#
loop_
_entity_poly.entity_id
_entity_poly.type
_entity_poly.pdbx_seq_one_letter_code
_entity_poly.pdbx_strand_id
1 'polypeptide(L)' 'MSGNILKSSSPMRVLAFFVFAAALQAADYVTDVQPLLRRRCSGCHGAAMQNNGFRVDHAASMLKGGYSGKAIEPGKAA' A
#
# COMPACT_ATOMS: atom_id res chain seq x y z
N MET A 1 -9.18 -66.38 18.52
CA MET A 1 -10.18 -65.95 17.50
C MET A 1 -11.22 -65.13 18.23
N SER A 2 -11.66 -64.01 17.64
CA SER A 2 -12.45 -62.90 18.26
C SER A 2 -11.58 -61.90 19.02
N GLY A 3 -11.46 -60.62 18.67
CA GLY A 3 -12.02 -59.85 17.56
C GLY A 3 -11.59 -58.39 17.79
N ASN A 4 -11.00 -57.75 16.78
CA ASN A 4 -10.93 -56.28 16.68
C ASN A 4 -12.37 -55.74 16.70
N ILE A 5 -12.65 -54.61 17.35
CA ILE A 5 -13.39 -53.47 16.75
C ILE A 5 -13.02 -52.19 17.49
N LEU A 6 -12.66 -51.22 16.66
CA LEU A 6 -12.33 -49.84 16.95
C LEU A 6 -13.45 -49.12 17.72
N LYS A 7 -13.10 -48.39 18.79
CA LYS A 7 -13.89 -47.22 19.21
C LYS A 7 -13.10 -45.96 18.92
N SER A 8 -13.12 -45.61 17.63
CA SER A 8 -12.78 -44.29 17.11
C SER A 8 -13.83 -43.30 17.60
N SER A 9 -13.44 -42.40 18.49
CA SER A 9 -14.22 -41.20 18.79
C SER A 9 -13.28 -40.11 19.28
N SER A 10 -12.68 -39.42 18.33
CA SER A 10 -12.12 -38.09 18.55
C SER A 10 -12.51 -37.23 17.36
N PRO A 11 -13.51 -36.35 17.49
CA PRO A 11 -13.71 -35.29 16.52
C PRO A 11 -12.65 -34.23 16.80
N MET A 12 -11.40 -34.49 16.40
CA MET A 12 -10.38 -33.43 16.37
C MET A 12 -10.60 -32.56 15.12
N ARG A 13 -11.82 -32.02 15.03
CA ARG A 13 -12.20 -30.88 14.19
C ARG A 13 -12.35 -29.69 15.12
N VAL A 14 -11.26 -29.30 15.78
CA VAL A 14 -11.21 -28.08 16.58
C VAL A 14 -10.20 -27.16 15.93
N LEU A 15 -10.77 -26.21 15.19
CA LEU A 15 -10.28 -24.85 14.99
C LEU A 15 -8.80 -24.68 14.63
N ALA A 16 -8.51 -24.74 13.33
CA ALA A 16 -7.47 -23.89 12.75
C ALA A 16 -8.11 -22.91 11.76
N PHE A 17 -9.07 -22.12 12.24
CA PHE A 17 -9.45 -20.88 11.57
C PHE A 17 -8.40 -19.83 11.96
N PHE A 18 -7.25 -19.88 11.29
CA PHE A 18 -6.35 -18.74 11.25
C PHE A 18 -7.08 -17.63 10.49
N VAL A 19 -7.72 -16.75 11.25
CA VAL A 19 -8.19 -15.47 10.74
C VAL A 19 -6.94 -14.71 10.30
N PHE A 20 -6.67 -14.71 9.00
CA PHE A 20 -5.64 -13.87 8.40
C PHE A 20 -6.16 -12.44 8.44
N ALA A 21 -5.94 -11.75 9.55
CA ALA A 21 -6.24 -10.34 9.67
C ALA A 21 -5.29 -9.57 8.75
N ALA A 22 -5.80 -9.09 7.61
CA ALA A 22 -5.05 -8.16 6.78
C ALA A 22 -4.87 -6.86 7.56
N ALA A 23 -3.64 -6.57 8.00
CA ALA A 23 -3.31 -5.28 8.56
C ALA A 23 -3.41 -4.24 7.45
N LEU A 24 -4.37 -3.34 7.55
CA LEU A 24 -4.46 -2.16 6.70
C LEU A 24 -3.38 -1.17 7.16
N GLN A 25 -2.12 -1.44 6.79
CA GLN A 25 -1.01 -0.56 7.10
C GLN A 25 -1.10 0.67 6.18
N ALA A 26 -1.13 1.86 6.76
CA ALA A 26 -0.98 3.08 5.97
C ALA A 26 0.39 3.06 5.29
N ALA A 27 0.44 3.48 4.02
CA ALA A 27 1.70 3.63 3.31
C ALA A 27 2.56 4.70 4.00
N ASP A 28 3.85 4.41 4.21
CA ASP A 28 4.81 5.39 4.67
C ASP A 28 5.35 6.18 3.48
N TYR A 29 5.35 7.52 3.61
CA TYR A 29 5.77 8.36 2.49
C TYR A 29 7.26 8.14 2.14
N VAL A 30 8.13 7.97 3.13
CA VAL A 30 9.57 7.92 2.91
C VAL A 30 9.99 6.58 2.32
N THR A 31 9.43 5.47 2.80
CA THR A 31 9.80 4.13 2.32
C THR A 31 9.03 3.71 1.07
N ASP A 32 7.77 4.11 0.94
CA ASP A 32 6.88 3.53 -0.06
C ASP A 32 6.64 4.49 -1.24
N VAL A 33 6.46 5.79 -0.97
CA VAL A 33 6.02 6.76 -1.99
C VAL A 33 7.19 7.53 -2.60
N GLN A 34 8.03 8.15 -1.78
CA GLN A 34 9.14 9.01 -2.20
C GLN A 34 10.11 8.32 -3.18
N PRO A 35 10.50 7.04 -3.00
CA PRO A 35 11.41 6.38 -3.93
C PRO A 35 10.77 6.18 -5.32
N LEU A 36 9.46 5.99 -5.39
CA LEU A 36 8.73 5.87 -6.66
C LEU A 36 8.72 7.20 -7.40
N LEU A 37 8.36 8.29 -6.72
CA LEU A 37 8.36 9.64 -7.29
C LEU A 37 9.75 10.04 -7.79
N ARG A 38 10.80 9.72 -7.03
CA ARG A 38 12.19 10.00 -7.42
C ARG A 38 12.61 9.21 -8.67
N ARG A 39 12.28 7.92 -8.74
CA ARG A 39 12.71 7.07 -9.86
C ARG A 39 11.93 7.29 -11.14
N ARG A 40 10.64 7.66 -11.04
CA ARG A 40 9.71 7.65 -12.18
C ARG A 40 9.22 9.03 -12.61
N CYS A 41 9.17 10.00 -11.70
CA CYS A 41 8.47 11.27 -11.95
C CYS A 41 9.41 12.46 -11.94
N SER A 42 10.43 12.49 -11.06
CA SER A 42 11.28 13.68 -10.89
C SER A 42 12.19 13.99 -12.08
N GLY A 43 12.31 13.10 -13.07
CA GLY A 43 13.04 13.39 -14.31
C GLY A 43 12.39 14.56 -15.09
N CYS A 44 11.06 14.59 -15.14
CA CYS A 44 10.29 15.64 -15.82
C CYS A 44 9.58 16.61 -14.86
N HIS A 45 9.40 16.22 -13.60
CA HIS A 45 8.71 16.99 -12.56
C HIS A 45 9.58 17.16 -11.31
N GLY A 46 10.87 17.44 -11.47
CA GLY A 46 11.83 17.65 -10.39
C GLY A 46 12.46 19.05 -10.42
N ALA A 47 13.52 19.26 -9.64
CA ALA A 47 14.21 20.54 -9.59
C ALA A 47 14.70 21.03 -10.98
N ALA A 48 15.27 20.11 -11.77
CA ALA A 48 15.90 20.44 -13.05
C ALA A 48 14.88 20.71 -14.18
N MET A 49 13.71 20.07 -14.13
CA MET A 49 12.66 20.18 -15.14
C MET A 49 11.30 20.07 -14.46
N GLN A 50 10.41 21.03 -14.72
CA GLN A 50 9.09 21.12 -14.10
C GLN A 50 8.02 21.21 -15.19
N ASN A 51 7.85 20.12 -15.94
CA ASN A 51 6.85 20.06 -16.99
C ASN A 51 5.47 20.37 -16.41
N ASN A 52 4.70 21.18 -17.16
CA ASN A 52 3.40 21.68 -16.72
C ASN A 52 3.42 22.41 -15.36
N GLY A 53 4.55 22.98 -14.96
CA GLY A 53 4.72 23.70 -13.69
C GLY A 53 4.59 22.82 -12.45
N PHE A 54 4.67 21.50 -12.59
CA PHE A 54 4.47 20.56 -11.48
C PHE A 54 5.79 19.97 -11.00
N ARG A 55 5.93 19.81 -9.68
CA ARG A 55 7.15 19.37 -9.01
C ARG A 55 6.86 18.38 -7.88
N VAL A 56 7.50 17.20 -7.92
CA VAL A 56 7.24 16.06 -7.02
C VAL A 56 8.29 15.80 -5.94
N ASP A 57 9.42 16.51 -5.96
CA ASP A 57 10.50 16.34 -4.96
C ASP A 57 10.41 17.35 -3.81
N HIS A 58 9.36 18.18 -3.78
CA HIS A 58 9.12 19.18 -2.74
C HIS A 58 7.64 19.18 -2.34
N ALA A 59 7.36 18.83 -1.08
CA ALA A 59 6.00 18.57 -0.61
C ALA A 59 5.04 19.75 -0.80
N ALA A 60 5.47 20.98 -0.51
CA ALA A 60 4.61 22.15 -0.69
C ALA A 60 4.28 22.41 -2.18
N SER A 61 5.21 22.11 -3.10
CA SER A 61 4.97 22.23 -4.54
C SER A 61 4.01 21.16 -5.04
N MET A 62 4.12 19.94 -4.53
CA MET A 62 3.19 18.84 -4.84
C MET A 62 1.75 19.20 -4.47
N LEU A 63 1.55 19.75 -3.27
CA LEU A 63 0.23 20.16 -2.77
C LEU A 63 -0.32 21.39 -3.48
N LYS A 64 0.55 22.30 -3.94
CA LYS A 64 0.16 23.44 -4.78
C LYS A 64 -0.39 22.98 -6.13
N GLY A 65 0.18 21.93 -6.71
CA GLY A 65 -0.17 21.44 -8.05
C GLY A 65 0.56 22.17 -9.16
N GLY A 66 0.19 21.86 -10.41
CA GLY A 66 0.75 22.44 -11.63
C GLY A 66 -0.23 23.37 -12.33
N TYR A 67 0.00 23.64 -13.62
CA TYR A 67 -0.88 24.51 -14.42
C TYR A 67 -2.29 23.95 -14.58
N SER A 68 -2.47 22.63 -14.47
CA SER A 68 -3.78 21.97 -14.48
C SER A 68 -4.50 21.97 -13.13
N GLY A 69 -3.95 22.65 -12.12
CA GLY A 69 -4.50 22.67 -10.77
C GLY A 69 -3.88 21.62 -9.84
N LYS A 70 -4.61 21.29 -8.77
CA LYS A 70 -4.14 20.36 -7.72
C LYS A 70 -4.02 18.94 -8.28
N ALA A 71 -2.87 18.33 -8.06
CA ALA A 71 -2.65 16.92 -8.37
C ALA A 71 -2.98 16.00 -7.18
N ILE A 72 -2.94 16.54 -5.96
CA ILE A 72 -3.14 15.79 -4.70
C ILE A 72 -4.12 16.56 -3.82
N GLU A 73 -5.20 15.89 -3.41
CA GLU A 73 -6.11 16.36 -2.37
C GLU A 73 -6.06 15.38 -1.17
N PRO A 74 -5.55 15.82 0.00
CA PRO A 74 -5.48 14.95 1.18
C PRO A 74 -6.83 14.32 1.53
N GLY A 75 -6.84 13.01 1.76
CA GLY A 75 -8.04 12.24 2.11
C GLY A 75 -8.96 11.90 0.93
N LYS A 76 -8.61 12.30 -0.30
CA LYS A 76 -9.40 12.04 -1.52
C LYS A 76 -8.55 11.32 -2.57
N ALA A 77 -8.30 10.04 -2.33
CA ALA A 77 -7.78 9.17 -3.37
C ALA A 77 -8.87 8.92 -4.43
N ALA A 78 -8.45 8.82 -5.70
CA ALA A 78 -9.33 8.52 -6.84
C ALA A 78 -9.65 7.02 -6.97
#